data_AF-A0A9W7ZGE9-F1
#
_entry.id   AF-A0A9W7ZGE9-F1
#
_cell.length_a   1.000
_cell.length_b   1.000
_cell.length_c   1.000
_cell.angle_alpha   90.00
_cell.angle_beta   90.00
_cell.angle_gamma   90.00
#
_symmetry.space_group_name_H-M   'P 1'
#
loop_
_entity.id
_entity.type
_entity.pdbx_description
1 polymer ?
#
loop_
_entity_poly.entity_id
_entity_poly.type
_entity_poly.pdbx_seq_one_letter_code
_entity_poly.pdbx_strand_id
1 'polypeptide(L)'
;MERCYHDKPDLDKEIEAITDLATTAKDEMDFAMESRNSVYYNEDKKAAHEAVEDMAQAYAGLLGRLSAADKQVVETRIGMKIKEIQSAYEIMTLSDIED
;
A
#
# COMPACT_ATOMS: atom_id res chain seq x y z
N MET A 1 20.98 -30.81 -12.55
CA MET A 1 20.62 -29.60 -13.32
C MET A 1 19.10 -29.55 -13.30
N GLU A 2 18.52 -28.92 -12.27
CA GLU A 2 17.14 -29.16 -11.86
C GLU A 2 16.34 -27.86 -11.92
N ARG A 3 15.43 -27.83 -12.89
CA ARG A 3 14.25 -26.97 -13.08
C ARG A 3 14.35 -25.50 -12.64
N CYS A 4 14.69 -24.62 -13.59
CA CYS A 4 14.25 -23.23 -13.57
C CYS A 4 12.79 -23.16 -14.07
N TYR A 5 11.83 -23.35 -13.17
CA TYR A 5 10.41 -23.07 -13.42
C TYR A 5 9.88 -22.31 -12.21
N HIS A 6 10.39 -21.09 -11.97
CA HIS A 6 9.87 -20.25 -10.91
C HIS A 6 8.69 -19.44 -11.46
N ASP A 7 7.51 -19.96 -11.15
CA ASP A 7 6.32 -19.23 -10.71
C ASP A 7 6.06 -17.82 -11.28
N LYS A 8 5.39 -17.75 -12.44
CA LYS A 8 4.71 -16.52 -12.88
C LYS A 8 3.36 -16.24 -12.16
N PRO A 9 2.51 -17.23 -11.84
CA PRO A 9 1.19 -16.94 -11.27
C PRO A 9 1.22 -16.41 -9.83
N ASP A 10 2.23 -16.72 -9.02
CA ASP A 10 2.31 -16.18 -7.66
C ASP A 10 2.69 -14.69 -7.66
N LEU A 11 3.53 -14.24 -8.61
CA LEU A 11 3.86 -12.83 -8.72
C LEU A 11 2.64 -11.97 -9.07
N ASP A 12 1.84 -12.40 -10.05
CA ASP A 12 0.61 -11.69 -10.41
C ASP A 12 -0.38 -11.64 -9.23
N LYS A 13 -0.59 -12.76 -8.51
CA LYS A 13 -1.46 -12.79 -7.33
C LYS A 13 -1.01 -11.87 -6.21
N GLU A 14 0.30 -11.77 -5.98
CA GLU A 14 0.82 -10.91 -4.93
C GLU A 14 0.74 -9.43 -5.31
N ILE A 15 0.93 -9.11 -6.60
CA ILE A 15 0.65 -7.78 -7.14
C ILE A 15 -0.84 -7.44 -6.97
N GLU A 16 -1.74 -8.38 -7.27
CA GLU A 16 -3.19 -8.22 -7.07
C GLU A 16 -3.51 -7.97 -5.59
N ALA A 17 -2.99 -8.79 -4.68
CA ALA A 17 -3.20 -8.64 -3.24
C ALA A 17 -2.72 -7.28 -2.72
N ILE A 18 -1.54 -6.80 -3.16
CA ILE A 18 -1.05 -5.47 -2.81
C ILE A 18 -1.94 -4.37 -3.41
N THR A 19 -2.50 -4.59 -4.60
CA THR A 19 -3.42 -3.64 -5.25
C THR A 19 -4.76 -3.55 -4.52
N ASP A 20 -5.26 -4.66 -3.99
CA ASP A 20 -6.42 -4.69 -3.09
C ASP A 20 -6.11 -3.91 -1.79
N LEU A 21 -4.99 -4.18 -1.13
CA LEU A 21 -4.56 -3.43 0.06
C LEU A 21 -4.42 -1.92 -0.23
N ALA A 22 -3.90 -1.56 -1.40
CA ALA A 22 -3.80 -0.17 -1.84
C ALA A 22 -5.18 0.48 -2.04
N THR A 23 -6.17 -0.28 -2.47
CA THR A 23 -7.55 0.19 -2.59
C THR A 23 -8.16 0.38 -1.21
N THR A 24 -8.03 -0.61 -0.32
CA THR A 24 -8.48 -0.51 1.08
C THR A 24 -7.84 0.68 1.80
N ALA A 25 -6.53 0.87 1.69
CA ALA A 25 -5.84 2.00 2.30
C ALA A 25 -6.42 3.35 1.85
N LYS A 26 -6.78 3.46 0.56
CA LYS A 26 -7.41 4.66 0.04
C LYS A 26 -8.82 4.87 0.59
N ASP A 27 -9.66 3.83 0.62
CA ASP A 27 -11.01 3.91 1.20
C ASP A 27 -10.97 4.32 2.68
N GLU A 28 -10.08 3.73 3.48
CA GLU A 28 -9.92 4.10 4.90
C GLU A 28 -9.45 5.55 5.08
N MET A 29 -8.56 6.03 4.20
CA MET A 29 -8.17 7.44 4.18
C MET A 29 -9.33 8.37 3.83
N ASP A 30 -10.17 7.99 2.86
CA ASP A 30 -11.38 8.75 2.51
C ASP A 30 -12.34 8.80 3.71
N PHE A 31 -12.58 7.68 4.41
CA PHE A 31 -13.41 7.66 5.63
C PHE A 31 -12.86 8.57 6.73
N ALA A 32 -11.55 8.52 6.98
CA ALA A 32 -10.92 9.40 7.95
C ALA A 32 -11.07 10.89 7.56
N MET A 33 -10.96 11.22 6.28
CA MET A 33 -11.17 12.59 5.82
C MET A 33 -12.63 13.04 5.94
N GLU A 34 -13.59 12.16 5.65
CA GLU A 34 -15.03 12.44 5.84
C GLU A 34 -15.39 12.62 7.32
N SER A 35 -14.72 11.89 8.22
CA SER A 35 -14.98 11.94 9.65
C SER A 35 -14.14 12.96 10.41
N ARG A 36 -13.31 13.78 9.75
CA ARG A 36 -12.38 14.76 10.35
C ARG A 36 -12.99 15.68 11.42
N ASN A 37 -14.28 16.02 11.29
CA ASN A 37 -15.01 16.85 12.27
C ASN A 37 -15.84 16.05 13.28
N SER A 38 -15.57 14.75 13.42
CA SER A 38 -16.30 13.82 14.27
C SER A 38 -15.39 13.16 15.30
N VAL A 39 -16.01 12.60 16.34
CA VAL A 39 -15.31 11.80 17.37
C VAL A 39 -14.73 10.50 16.80
N TYR A 40 -15.25 10.04 15.65
CA TYR A 40 -14.77 8.84 14.95
C TYR A 40 -13.43 9.06 14.23
N TYR A 41 -13.01 10.32 14.02
CA TYR A 41 -11.79 10.64 13.27
C TYR A 41 -10.55 9.89 13.74
N ASN A 42 -10.37 9.76 15.06
CA ASN A 42 -9.19 9.07 15.61
C ASN A 42 -9.20 7.56 15.30
N GLU A 43 -10.37 6.94 15.26
CA GLU A 43 -10.51 5.51 14.95
C GLU A 43 -10.32 5.27 13.45
N ASP A 44 -10.97 6.09 12.60
CA ASP A 44 -10.82 6.01 11.15
C ASP A 44 -9.39 6.32 10.71
N LYS A 45 -8.72 7.30 11.33
CA LYS A 45 -7.31 7.61 11.08
C LYS A 45 -6.39 6.44 11.48
N LYS A 46 -6.73 5.71 12.54
CA LYS A 46 -5.99 4.50 12.93
C LYS A 46 -6.18 3.38 11.90
N ALA A 47 -7.40 3.17 11.42
CA ALA A 47 -7.69 2.20 10.36
C ALA A 47 -6.93 2.54 9.06
N ALA A 48 -6.92 3.81 8.67
CA ALA A 48 -6.13 4.30 7.54
C ALA A 48 -4.62 4.05 7.72
N HIS A 49 -4.10 4.30 8.93
CA HIS A 49 -2.70 4.03 9.24
C HIS A 49 -2.35 2.54 9.11
N GLU A 50 -3.18 1.66 9.68
CA GLU A 50 -3.00 0.20 9.64
C GLU A 50 -3.04 -0.30 8.19
N ALA A 51 -3.99 0.16 7.37
CA ALA A 51 -4.10 -0.25 5.98
C ALA A 51 -2.92 0.23 5.11
N VAL A 52 -2.43 1.46 5.32
CA VAL A 52 -1.24 1.98 4.62
C VAL A 52 0.02 1.22 5.05
N GLU A 53 0.15 0.87 6.34
CA GLU A 53 1.27 0.08 6.85
C GLU A 53 1.26 -1.33 6.26
N ASP A 54 0.12 -2.03 6.27
CA ASP A 54 -0.03 -3.36 5.69
C ASP A 54 0.34 -3.38 4.20
N MET A 55 -0.15 -2.40 3.45
CA MET A 55 0.21 -2.22 2.03
C MET A 55 1.72 -2.02 1.86
N ALA A 56 2.35 -1.16 2.66
CA ALA A 56 3.77 -0.86 2.58
C ALA A 56 4.64 -2.09 2.96
N GLN A 57 4.25 -2.83 3.99
CA GLN A 57 4.92 -4.05 4.42
C GLN A 57 4.81 -5.15 3.37
N ALA A 58 3.62 -5.37 2.80
CA ALA A 58 3.44 -6.35 1.72
C ALA A 58 4.29 -6.02 0.50
N TYR A 59 4.33 -4.75 0.10
CA TYR A 59 5.17 -4.29 -1.01
C TYR A 59 6.67 -4.44 -0.73
N ALA A 60 7.14 -4.02 0.45
CA ALA A 60 8.55 -4.17 0.83
C ALA A 60 8.96 -5.64 0.95
N GLY A 61 8.09 -6.49 1.51
CA GLY A 61 8.28 -7.93 1.60
C GLY A 61 8.39 -8.59 0.22
N LEU A 62 7.51 -8.20 -0.71
CA LEU A 62 7.56 -8.63 -2.11
C LEU A 62 8.88 -8.23 -2.76
N LEU A 63 9.30 -6.97 -2.64
CA LEU A 63 10.58 -6.53 -3.20
C LEU A 63 11.79 -7.19 -2.51
N GLY A 64 11.70 -7.57 -1.24
CA GLY A 64 12.80 -8.20 -0.50
C GLY A 64 13.17 -9.59 -1.04
N ARG A 65 12.20 -10.34 -1.57
CA ARG A 65 12.36 -11.72 -2.05
C ARG A 65 12.59 -11.87 -3.56
N LEU A 66 12.35 -10.81 -4.34
CA LEU A 66 12.43 -10.85 -5.79
C LEU A 66 13.83 -10.61 -6.36
N SER A 67 14.06 -11.09 -7.59
CA SER A 67 15.23 -10.76 -8.38
C SER A 67 15.19 -9.30 -8.87
N ALA A 68 16.33 -8.72 -9.27
CA ALA A 68 16.35 -7.35 -9.78
C ALA A 68 15.42 -7.14 -11.00
N ALA A 69 15.28 -8.15 -11.86
CA ALA A 69 14.39 -8.09 -13.02
C ALA A 69 12.91 -8.07 -12.59
N ASP A 70 12.52 -8.93 -11.65
CA ASP A 70 11.13 -9.00 -11.17
C ASP A 70 10.75 -7.79 -10.32
N LYS A 71 11.69 -7.24 -9.53
CA LYS A 71 11.50 -5.97 -8.82
C LYS A 71 11.14 -4.85 -9.79
N GLN A 72 11.88 -4.72 -10.89
CA GLN A 72 11.61 -3.70 -11.89
C GLN A 72 10.21 -3.85 -12.52
N VAL A 73 9.75 -5.09 -12.72
CA VAL A 73 8.38 -5.36 -13.19
C VAL A 73 7.34 -4.91 -12.15
N VAL A 74 7.54 -5.26 -10.88
CA VAL A 74 6.64 -4.87 -9.78
C VAL A 74 6.61 -3.35 -9.60
N GLU A 75 7.77 -2.70 -9.55
CA GLU A 75 7.89 -1.24 -9.43
C GLU A 75 7.19 -0.52 -10.59
N THR A 76 7.31 -1.04 -11.81
CA THR A 76 6.64 -0.47 -12.99
C THR A 76 5.12 -0.64 -12.92
N ARG A 77 4.61 -1.76 -12.40
CA ARG A 77 3.17 -2.06 -12.37
C ARG A 77 2.44 -1.36 -11.24
N ILE A 78 3.01 -1.35 -10.04
CA ILE A 78 2.33 -0.86 -8.83
C ILE A 78 3.13 0.17 -8.03
N GLY A 79 4.43 0.35 -8.28
CA GLY A 79 5.28 1.25 -7.49
C GLY A 79 4.81 2.70 -7.49
N MET A 80 4.29 3.20 -8.62
CA MET A 80 3.70 4.54 -8.69
C MET A 80 2.48 4.66 -7.77
N LYS A 81 1.54 3.71 -7.86
CA LYS A 81 0.32 3.70 -7.04
C LYS A 81 0.63 3.67 -5.54
N ILE A 82 1.57 2.83 -5.12
CA ILE A 82 2.00 2.75 -3.71
C ILE A 82 2.54 4.09 -3.23
N LYS A 83 3.42 4.71 -4.04
CA LYS A 83 3.99 6.01 -3.71
C LYS A 83 2.94 7.10 -3.61
N GLU A 84 1.97 7.13 -4.52
CA GLU A 84 0.87 8.09 -4.50
C GLU A 84 0.06 7.99 -3.20
N ILE A 85 -0.29 6.77 -2.76
CA ILE A 85 -1.04 6.54 -1.52
C ILE A 85 -0.21 6.95 -0.30
N GLN A 86 1.07 6.58 -0.25
CA GLN A 86 1.96 6.98 0.85
C GLN A 86 2.11 8.51 0.94
N SER A 87 2.28 9.19 -0.20
CA SER A 87 2.33 10.66 -0.23
C SER A 87 1.01 11.28 0.19
N ALA A 88 -0.13 10.74 -0.25
CA ALA A 88 -1.44 11.24 0.17
C ALA A 88 -1.65 11.07 1.70
N TYR A 89 -1.23 9.93 2.25
CA TYR A 89 -1.29 9.68 3.70
C TYR A 89 -0.39 10.65 4.47
N GLU A 90 0.84 10.87 4.00
CA GLU A 90 1.76 11.84 4.60
C GLU A 90 1.14 13.25 4.62
N ILE A 91 0.58 13.71 3.50
CA ILE A 91 -0.09 15.02 3.40
C ILE A 91 -1.27 15.12 4.37
N MET A 92 -2.10 14.08 4.45
CA MET A 92 -3.23 14.01 5.39
C MET A 92 -2.73 14.14 6.84
N THR A 93 -1.68 13.41 7.21
CA THR A 93 -1.15 13.44 8.58
C THR A 93 -0.47 14.75 8.94
N LEU A 94 0.21 15.40 7.97
CA LEU A 94 0.84 16.71 8.16
C LEU A 94 -0.20 17.81 8.38
N SER A 95 -1.32 17.76 7.63
CA SER A 95 -2.41 18.73 7.73
C SER A 95 -3.11 18.72 9.10
N ASP A 96 -2.90 17.68 9.90
CA ASP A 96 -3.46 17.52 11.24
C ASP A 96 -2.58 18.16 12.33
N ILE A 97 -1.33 18.52 12.00
CA ILE A 97 -0.36 19.11 12.93
C ILE A 97 -0.44 20.65 12.92
N GLU A 98 -1.02 21.24 11.87
CA GLU A 98 -1.06 22.70 11.66
C GLU A 98 -2.32 23.41 12.18
N ASP A 99 -3.25 22.69 12.84
CA ASP A 99 -4.48 23.25 13.45
C ASP A 99 -4.42 23.31 14.99
#